data_AF-A0A4Q7PRJ0-F1
#
_entry.id   AF-A0A4Q7PRJ0-F1
#
_cell.length_a   1.000
_cell.length_b   1.000
_cell.length_c   1.000
_cell.angle_alpha   90.00
_cell.angle_beta   90.00
_cell.angle_gamma   90.00
#
_symmetry.space_group_name_H-M   'P 1'
#
loop_
_entity.id
_entity.type
_entity.pdbx_description
1 polymer ?
#
loop_
_entity_poly.entity_id
_entity_poly.type
_entity_poly.pdbx_seq_one_letter_code
_entity_poly.pdbx_strand_id
1 'polypeptide(L)' 'MDSLSVYFGVNEVWNFPYEDLDEVSVIPKETWLIFKKRKAVLLPERSITPDQQKSILNYLQEKRPELKILHEKIVK' A
#
# COMPACT_ATOMS: atom_id res chain seq x y z
N MET A 1 3.72 15.33 -6.60
CA MET A 1 4.44 14.21 -5.96
C MET A 1 3.38 13.21 -5.55
N ASP A 2 3.51 11.96 -5.96
CA ASP A 2 2.47 10.96 -5.73
C ASP A 2 2.58 10.43 -4.28
N SER A 3 1.45 10.34 -3.57
CA SER A 3 1.41 9.97 -2.16
C SER A 3 0.14 9.21 -1.81
N LEU A 4 0.18 8.46 -0.71
CA LEU A 4 -0.99 7.92 -0.05
C LEU A 4 -1.45 8.92 1.02
N SER A 5 -2.64 9.48 0.82
CA SER A 5 -3.31 10.32 1.83
C SER A 5 -4.35 9.51 2.59
N VAL A 6 -4.34 9.65 3.91
CA VAL A 6 -5.34 9.06 4.81
C VAL A 6 -6.23 10.19 5.32
N TYR A 7 -7.53 10.02 5.15
CA TYR A 7 -8.54 10.99 5.56
C TYR A 7 -9.38 10.45 6.72
N PHE A 8 -9.77 11.35 7.62
CA PHE A 8 -10.83 11.13 8.60
C PHE A 8 -11.98 12.10 8.30
N GLY A 9 -13.03 11.59 7.63
CA GLY A 9 -14.04 12.44 7.00
C GLY A 9 -13.43 13.20 5.82
N VAL A 10 -13.47 14.54 5.88
CA VAL A 10 -12.88 15.43 4.85
C VAL A 10 -11.48 15.90 5.19
N ASN A 11 -10.98 15.60 6.39
CA ASN A 11 -9.70 16.10 6.88
C ASN A 11 -8.59 15.09 6.60
N GLU A 12 -7.54 15.53 5.91
CA GLU A 12 -6.32 14.74 5.74
C GLU A 12 -5.56 14.67 7.07
N VAL A 13 -5.39 13.45 7.59
CA VAL A 13 -4.72 13.20 8.87
C VAL A 13 -3.28 12.71 8.70
N TRP A 14 -3.02 11.97 7.61
CA TRP A 14 -1.66 11.53 7.26
C TRP A 14 -1.44 11.59 5.75
N ASN A 15 -0.21 11.93 5.38
CA ASN A 15 0.28 11.89 4.00
C ASN A 15 1.57 11.07 3.97
N PHE A 16 1.64 10.08 3.09
CA PHE A 16 2.79 9.21 2.91
C PHE A 16 3.31 9.29 1.47
N PRO A 17 4.41 10.02 1.23
CA PRO A 17 5.02 10.10 -0.10
C PRO A 17 5.45 8.72 -0.61
N TYR A 18 5.13 8.39 -1.87
CA TYR A 18 5.54 7.09 -2.44
C TYR A 18 7.05 6.98 -2.65
N GLU A 19 7.80 8.09 -2.64
CA GLU A 19 9.27 8.06 -2.64
C GLU A 19 9.86 7.33 -1.42
N ASP A 20 9.09 7.29 -0.34
CA ASP A 20 9.43 6.61 0.90
C ASP A 20 8.82 5.22 1.00
N LEU A 21 8.02 4.78 0.04
CA LEU A 21 7.54 3.41 -0.01
C LEU A 21 8.72 2.48 -0.30
N ASP A 22 8.98 1.55 0.61
CA ASP A 22 10.11 0.62 0.57
C ASP A 22 9.65 -0.77 0.11
N GLU A 23 8.49 -1.21 0.61
CA GLU A 23 7.96 -2.54 0.35
C GLU A 23 6.42 -2.54 0.31
N VAL A 24 5.84 -3.43 -0.49
CA VAL A 24 4.44 -3.85 -0.35
C VAL A 24 4.41 -5.32 0.05
N SER A 25 3.75 -5.63 1.16
CA SER A 25 3.50 -7.01 1.59
C SER A 25 2.04 -7.37 1.34
N VAL A 26 1.82 -8.40 0.53
CA VAL A 26 0.51 -8.96 0.21
C VAL A 26 0.39 -10.31 0.90
N ILE A 27 -0.47 -10.38 1.92
CA ILE A 27 -0.80 -11.60 2.65
C ILE A 27 -2.29 -11.93 2.46
N PRO A 28 -2.77 -13.14 2.79
CA PRO A 28 -4.18 -13.46 2.68
C PRO A 28 -5.01 -12.48 3.51
N LYS A 29 -5.93 -11.79 2.85
CA LYS A 29 -6.84 -10.81 3.44
C LYS A 29 -6.18 -9.51 3.95
N GLU A 30 -4.94 -9.20 3.59
CA GLU A 30 -4.37 -7.89 3.93
C GLU A 30 -3.34 -7.46 2.88
N THR A 31 -3.19 -6.15 2.70
CA THR A 31 -2.07 -5.59 1.94
C THR A 31 -1.49 -4.40 2.68
N TRP A 32 -0.21 -4.48 2.95
CA TRP A 32 0.53 -3.51 3.73
C TRP A 32 1.45 -2.71 2.83
N LEU A 33 1.34 -1.39 2.91
CA LEU A 33 2.29 -0.44 2.33
C LEU A 33 3.30 -0.07 3.41
N ILE A 34 4.54 -0.50 3.23
CA ILE A 34 5.62 -0.33 4.21
C ILE A 34 6.56 0.76 3.71
N PHE A 35 6.55 1.87 4.42
CA PHE A 35 7.38 3.04 4.17
C PHE A 35 8.64 3.01 5.04
N LYS A 36 9.68 3.71 4.58
CA LYS A 36 10.93 3.95 5.32
C LYS A 36 10.64 4.42 6.74
N LYS A 37 11.58 4.16 7.64
CA LYS A 37 11.44 4.39 9.09
C LYS A 37 10.29 3.59 9.73
N ARG A 38 9.97 2.43 9.15
CA ARG A 38 9.00 1.42 9.65
C ARG A 38 7.58 1.95 9.86
N LYS A 39 7.10 2.83 8.98
CA LYS A 39 5.68 3.19 8.96
C LYS A 39 4.96 2.22 8.04
N ALA A 40 3.99 1.47 8.57
CA ALA A 40 3.19 0.54 7.78
C ALA A 40 1.74 1.02 7.73
N VAL A 41 1.14 1.02 6.54
CA VAL A 41 -0.25 1.38 6.33
C VAL A 41 -0.98 0.19 5.72
N LEU A 42 -2.02 -0.28 6.39
CA LEU A 42 -2.91 -1.30 5.86
C LEU A 42 -3.80 -0.67 4.79
N LEU A 43 -3.82 -1.26 3.59
CA LEU A 43 -4.85 -0.99 2.60
C LEU A 43 -6.16 -1.63 3.07
N PRO A 44 -7.20 -0.83 3.34
CA PRO A 44 -8.41 -1.32 3.98
C PRO A 44 -9.23 -2.23 3.05
N GLU A 45 -9.17 -3.54 3.29
CA GLU A 45 -9.88 -4.57 2.51
C GLU A 45 -11.37 -4.36 2.32
N ARG A 46 -12.05 -3.78 3.32
CA ARG A 46 -13.51 -3.55 3.25
C ARG A 46 -13.86 -2.27 2.51
N SER A 47 -12.87 -1.42 2.23
CA SER A 47 -13.03 -0.12 1.59
C SER A 47 -12.51 -0.11 0.15
N ILE A 48 -11.78 -1.15 -0.27
CA ILE A 48 -11.29 -1.31 -1.65
C ILE A 48 -11.66 -2.70 -2.18
N THR A 49 -12.13 -2.78 -3.42
CA THR A 49 -12.39 -4.06 -4.08
C THR A 49 -11.08 -4.73 -4.50
N PRO A 50 -11.07 -6.06 -4.76
CA PRO A 50 -9.88 -6.75 -5.28
C PRO A 50 -9.35 -6.13 -6.59
N ASP A 51 -10.24 -5.63 -7.46
CA ASP A 51 -9.83 -4.95 -8.69
C ASP A 51 -9.15 -3.60 -8.40
N GLN A 52 -9.68 -2.83 -7.45
CA GLN A 52 -9.05 -1.57 -7.03
C GLN A 52 -7.68 -1.81 -6.39
N GLN A 53 -7.57 -2.83 -5.55
CA GLN A 53 -6.29 -3.27 -4.99
C GLN A 53 -5.30 -3.62 -6.11
N LYS A 54 -5.71 -4.42 -7.10
CA LYS A 54 -4.89 -4.74 -8.26
C LYS A 54 -4.47 -3.50 -9.06
N SER A 55 -5.37 -2.55 -9.27
CA SER A 55 -5.06 -1.28 -9.93
C SER A 55 -4.03 -0.45 -9.16
N ILE A 56 -4.13 -0.39 -7.83
CA ILE A 56 -3.14 0.29 -6.97
C ILE A 56 -1.77 -0.39 -7.10
N LEU A 57 -1.73 -1.73 -7.04
CA LEU A 57 -0.47 -2.48 -7.15
C LEU A 57 0.19 -2.28 -8.53
N ASN A 58 -0.59 -2.35 -9.61
CA ASN A 58 -0.08 -2.11 -10.97
C ASN A 58 0.47 -0.69 -11.10
N TYR A 59 -0.26 0.31 -10.60
CA TYR A 59 0.19 1.70 -10.60
C TYR A 59 1.51 1.87 -9.83
N LEU A 60 1.64 1.25 -8.66
CA LEU A 60 2.87 1.28 -7.88
C LEU A 60 4.03 0.61 -8.63
N GLN A 61 3.81 -0.54 -9.29
CA GLN A 61 4.83 -1.20 -10.11
C GLN A 61 5.28 -0.33 -11.30
N GLU A 62 4.36 0.36 -11.96
CA GLU A 62 4.68 1.24 -13.09
C GLU A 62 5.50 2.46 -12.66
N LYS A 63 5.17 3.04 -11.50
CA LYS A 63 5.82 4.26 -10.99
C LYS A 63 7.09 3.98 -10.19
N ARG A 64 7.18 2.79 -9.59
CA ARG A 64 8.26 2.36 -8.69
C ARG A 64 8.69 0.94 -9.07
N PRO A 65 9.31 0.72 -10.24
CA PRO A 65 9.74 -0.61 -10.66
C PRO A 65 10.77 -1.25 -9.71
N GLU A 66 11.44 -0.44 -8.88
CA GLU A 66 12.36 -0.87 -7.82
C GLU A 66 11.67 -1.46 -6.58
N LEU A 67 10.35 -1.32 -6.46
CA LEU A 67 9.62 -1.68 -5.26
C LEU A 67 9.56 -3.21 -5.08
N LYS A 68 9.87 -3.68 -3.87
CA LYS A 68 9.71 -5.09 -3.52
C LYS A 68 8.25 -5.38 -3.20
N ILE A 69 7.64 -6.28 -3.97
CA ILE A 69 6.28 -6.77 -3.68
C ILE A 69 6.37 -8.22 -3.25
N LEU A 70 6.18 -8.45 -1.96
CA LEU A 70 6.25 -9.76 -1.36
C LEU A 70 4.85 -10.38 -1.31
N HIS A 71 4.72 -11.59 -1.86
CA HIS A 71 3.50 -12.38 -1.79
C HIS A 71 3.73 -13.51 -0.78
N GLU A 72 3.26 -13.32 0.44
CA GLU A 72 3.40 -14.32 1.48
C GLU A 72 2.19 -15.27 1.45
N LYS A 73 2.47 -16.56 1.31
CA LYS A 73 1.48 -17.60 1.58
C LYS A 73 1.58 -17.92 3.07
N ILE A 74 0.50 -17.77 3.82
CA ILE A 74 0.44 -18.32 5.18
C ILE A 74 0.59 -19.84 5.03
N VAL A 75 1.77 -20.36 5.36
CA VAL A 75 1.99 -21.79 5.56
C VAL A 75 1.38 -22.08 6.93
N LYS A 76 0.22 -22.73 6.94
CA LYS A 76 -0.41 -23.25 8.15
C LYS A 76 0.37 -24.43 8.71
#